data_AF-A0A933VUU9-F1
#
_entry.id   AF-A0A933VUU9-F1
#
_cell.length_a   1.000
_cell.length_b   1.000
_cell.length_c   1.000
_cell.angle_alpha   90.00
_cell.angle_beta   90.00
_cell.angle_gamma   90.00
#
_symmetry.space_group_name_H-M   'P 1'
#
loop_
_entity.id
_entity.type
_entity.pdbx_description
1 polymer ?
#
loop_
_entity_poly.entity_id
_entity_poly.type
_entity_poly.pdbx_seq_one_letter_code
_entity_poly.pdbx_strand_id
1 'polypeptide(L)'
;MGIFGALTTSVAGLRANSYALENISGNIANSQTTAFKRVDTSFLDLVPQAGTSQQVAGSVTSESRLTNTLSGSVQSASVSTYMAINGEGFFAVQKPGSFADNSPVFTGVNNYTRRGDFSLDKNGYLVNGAGYYLQGVAIDPTTGNPVGSTPTVLKFQNDFLPSQATTKISYRANLASYPLTTKHDTSVAGSELLRAADFTSNPQVAGTAPPPFGDNTKVGLQKNSKAGTAITGATLLKGAAATNSASADFTITDTITVGSGGSAKTIAFYDSGAGGSAGAAPNTTYLDLATATVANLLGAIDTANGNVTTPSSVASGAITLHTGIASDLTLTSTSAGFASLGLTSPVSVVRTGGGTVGTGQVTGAESQTFLDESISGGATTAYDGSGAPVNVQFRWAKIDSSTLGTGHTDTWNLFYQVNPGATGTQVAWQNVNTNFSFNSTGQMNPVIGQLTLSNLTVSGVSLGNVTMSFGTGGLTQFADTNGNVQVNQLQQDGYAAGQLVSVSVSNEGRVVGSYSNGRNIDLAEVSVATFNGANFLKRIDGGAFEVTNESGEALFGKGGSISGSSLESSNTDIADEFTKLIVTQQAYSANTKVITTANTMVQDLLNVMR
;
A
#
# COMPACT_ATOMS: atom_id res chain seq x y z
N MET A 1 8.43 81.80 -31.17
CA MET A 1 8.47 81.29 -29.78
C MET A 1 8.65 82.47 -28.84
N GLY A 2 7.63 82.86 -28.08
CA GLY A 2 7.81 83.87 -27.03
C GLY A 2 8.58 83.28 -25.86
N ILE A 3 9.45 84.07 -25.22
CA ILE A 3 10.27 83.65 -24.06
C ILE A 3 9.41 82.98 -22.97
N PHE A 4 8.20 83.49 -22.73
CA PHE A 4 7.24 82.92 -21.79
C PHE A 4 6.79 81.50 -22.14
N GLY A 5 6.59 81.18 -23.42
CA GLY A 5 6.22 79.83 -23.86
C GLY A 5 7.38 78.83 -23.68
N ALA A 6 8.62 79.27 -23.92
CA ALA A 6 9.79 78.45 -23.67
C ALA A 6 9.98 78.15 -22.16
N LEU A 7 9.71 79.14 -21.29
CA LEU A 7 9.75 78.97 -19.84
C LEU A 7 8.66 78.01 -19.34
N THR A 8 7.42 78.12 -19.81
CA THR A 8 6.33 77.22 -19.39
C THR A 8 6.59 75.77 -19.77
N THR A 9 7.05 75.51 -20.99
CA THR A 9 7.40 74.15 -21.45
C THR A 9 8.60 73.60 -20.68
N SER A 10 9.61 74.43 -20.39
CA SER A 10 10.79 74.01 -19.61
C SER A 10 10.44 73.66 -18.17
N VAL A 11 9.58 74.45 -17.51
CA VAL A 11 9.13 74.17 -16.13
C VAL A 11 8.31 72.88 -16.08
N ALA A 12 7.43 72.65 -17.06
CA ALA A 12 6.66 71.41 -17.15
C ALA A 12 7.58 70.20 -17.37
N GLY A 13 8.56 70.33 -18.26
CA GLY A 13 9.59 69.30 -18.47
C GLY A 13 10.44 69.02 -17.23
N LEU A 14 10.77 70.05 -16.43
CA LEU A 14 11.45 69.84 -15.14
C LEU A 14 10.59 69.04 -14.17
N ARG A 15 9.31 69.39 -13.99
CA ARG A 15 8.39 68.66 -13.11
C ARG A 15 8.22 67.20 -13.56
N ALA A 16 8.03 66.97 -14.86
CA ALA A 16 7.88 65.64 -15.42
C ALA A 16 9.15 64.79 -15.22
N ASN A 17 10.34 65.38 -15.42
CA ASN A 17 11.61 64.69 -15.17
C ASN A 17 11.88 64.47 -13.68
N SER A 18 11.49 65.40 -12.79
CA SER A 18 11.58 65.19 -11.34
C SER A 18 10.72 64.00 -10.88
N TYR A 19 9.50 63.89 -11.42
CA TYR A 19 8.62 62.76 -11.17
C TYR A 19 9.20 61.44 -11.69
N ALA A 20 9.81 61.46 -12.88
CA ALA A 20 10.52 60.30 -13.41
C ALA A 20 11.72 59.89 -12.52
N LEU A 21 12.49 60.86 -12.02
CA LEU A 21 13.59 60.59 -11.07
C LEU A 21 13.09 59.99 -9.76
N GLU A 22 11.93 60.42 -9.26
CA GLU A 22 11.31 59.86 -8.05
C GLU A 22 10.96 58.39 -8.24
N ASN A 23 10.29 58.05 -9.35
CA ASN A 23 9.95 56.66 -9.69
C ASN A 23 11.21 55.79 -9.87
N ILE A 24 12.22 56.26 -10.60
CA ILE A 24 13.48 55.53 -10.81
C ILE A 24 14.20 55.32 -9.47
N SER A 25 14.27 56.35 -8.62
CA SER A 25 14.89 56.25 -7.30
C SER A 25 14.15 55.25 -6.41
N GLY A 26 12.81 55.26 -6.44
CA GLY A 26 11.97 54.28 -5.76
C GLY A 26 12.20 52.85 -6.25
N ASN A 27 12.36 52.65 -7.56
CA ASN A 27 12.67 51.35 -8.15
C ASN A 27 14.03 50.83 -7.68
N ILE A 28 15.07 51.68 -7.72
CA ILE A 28 16.44 51.33 -7.28
C ILE A 28 16.43 50.97 -5.78
N ALA A 29 15.78 51.79 -4.94
CA ALA A 29 15.70 51.56 -3.50
C ALA A 29 15.01 50.22 -3.15
N ASN A 30 14.03 49.80 -3.95
CA ASN A 30 13.27 48.57 -3.75
C ASN A 30 13.75 47.40 -4.64
N SER A 31 14.89 47.52 -5.31
CA SER A 31 15.43 46.47 -6.18
C SER A 31 15.72 45.15 -5.46
N GLN A 32 15.98 45.19 -4.15
CA GLN A 32 16.21 44.00 -3.32
C GLN A 32 14.98 43.57 -2.52
N THR A 33 13.86 44.30 -2.64
CA THR A 33 12.63 43.92 -1.95
C THR A 33 11.97 42.75 -2.65
N THR A 34 11.62 41.71 -1.89
CA THR A 34 10.94 40.51 -2.39
C THR A 34 9.67 40.87 -3.14
N ALA A 35 9.55 40.35 -4.36
CA ALA A 35 8.40 40.52 -5.26
C ALA A 35 7.98 41.98 -5.52
N PHE A 36 8.90 42.95 -5.40
CA PHE A 36 8.60 44.33 -5.73
C PHE A 36 8.31 44.49 -7.21
N LYS A 37 7.27 45.27 -7.52
CA LYS A 37 6.87 45.62 -8.89
C LYS A 37 7.26 47.06 -9.17
N ARG A 38 8.15 47.28 -10.14
CA ARG A 38 8.62 48.58 -10.58
C ARG A 38 7.49 49.45 -11.13
N VAL A 39 7.71 50.76 -11.06
CA VAL A 39 6.82 51.77 -11.61
C VAL A 39 7.56 52.51 -12.72
N ASP A 40 6.98 52.51 -13.92
CA ASP A 40 7.51 53.28 -15.04
C ASP A 40 6.86 54.68 -15.06
N THR A 41 7.52 55.65 -15.71
CA THR A 41 6.93 56.97 -15.97
C THR A 41 6.54 57.07 -17.43
N SER A 42 5.28 57.45 -17.69
CA SER A 42 4.81 57.80 -19.03
C SER A 42 4.73 59.30 -19.18
N PHE A 43 5.22 59.82 -20.31
CA PHE A 43 5.14 61.24 -20.64
C PHE A 43 4.02 61.45 -21.65
N LEU A 44 3.18 62.44 -21.40
CA LEU A 44 2.10 62.83 -22.28
C LEU A 44 2.35 64.26 -22.76
N ASP A 45 2.26 64.49 -24.07
CA ASP A 45 2.32 65.83 -24.63
C ASP A 45 0.98 66.55 -24.41
N LEU A 46 1.07 67.84 -24.14
CA LEU A 46 -0.07 68.72 -23.99
C LEU A 46 -0.05 69.70 -25.16
N VAL A 47 -0.95 69.47 -26.12
CA VAL A 47 -1.08 70.32 -27.30
C VAL A 47 -2.11 71.41 -27.03
N PRO A 48 -1.72 72.69 -26.94
CA PRO A 48 -2.67 73.78 -26.84
C PRO A 48 -3.42 73.96 -28.16
N GLN A 49 -4.71 74.29 -28.09
CA GLN A 49 -5.51 74.59 -29.27
C GLN A 49 -4.94 75.84 -29.98
N ALA A 50 -4.49 75.68 -31.22
CA ALA A 50 -3.91 76.75 -32.03
C ALA A 50 -4.57 76.84 -33.41
N GLY A 51 -4.54 78.02 -34.03
CA GLY A 51 -5.09 78.24 -35.36
C GLY A 51 -4.32 77.52 -36.47
N THR A 52 -4.94 77.31 -37.63
CA THR A 52 -4.43 76.49 -38.76
C THR A 52 -3.04 76.89 -39.28
N SER A 53 -2.56 78.10 -38.98
CA SER A 53 -1.27 78.64 -39.44
C SER A 53 -0.26 78.93 -38.32
N GLN A 54 -0.55 78.57 -37.05
CA GLN A 54 0.37 78.76 -35.93
C GLN A 54 0.51 77.47 -35.13
N GLN A 55 1.72 76.88 -35.12
CA GLN A 55 2.08 75.84 -34.16
C GLN A 55 2.72 76.50 -32.93
N VAL A 56 2.12 76.27 -31.76
CA VAL A 56 2.70 76.62 -30.47
C VAL A 56 3.36 75.36 -29.92
N ALA A 57 4.56 75.48 -29.35
CA ALA A 57 5.18 74.36 -28.65
C ALA A 57 4.26 73.92 -27.50
N GLY A 58 3.94 72.64 -27.46
CA GLY A 58 3.17 72.05 -26.37
C GLY A 58 3.89 72.07 -25.03
N SER A 59 3.19 71.62 -23.99
CA SER A 59 3.76 71.28 -22.68
C SER A 59 3.88 69.76 -22.55
N VAL A 60 4.43 69.26 -21.46
CA VAL A 60 4.47 67.84 -21.13
C VAL A 60 3.92 67.62 -19.71
N THR A 61 3.24 66.51 -19.49
CA THR A 61 2.90 66.00 -18.16
C THR A 61 3.40 64.57 -18.02
N SER A 62 3.43 64.07 -16.79
CA SER A 62 3.91 62.72 -16.48
C SER A 62 2.94 61.98 -15.57
N GLU A 63 2.76 60.69 -15.82
CA GLU A 63 1.97 59.80 -14.99
C GLU A 63 2.72 58.50 -14.69
N SER A 64 2.46 57.91 -13.52
CA SER A 64 3.02 56.61 -13.15
C SER A 64 2.25 55.49 -13.84
N ARG A 65 3.00 54.58 -14.47
CA ARG A 65 2.47 53.35 -15.05
C ARG A 65 2.95 52.15 -14.24
N LEU A 66 2.01 51.45 -13.62
CA LEU A 66 2.31 50.24 -12.88
C LEU A 66 2.64 49.08 -13.84
N THR A 67 3.57 48.23 -13.42
CA THR A 67 3.97 47.02 -14.16
C THR A 67 3.68 45.75 -13.37
N ASN A 68 2.51 45.69 -12.74
CA ASN A 68 2.15 44.64 -11.79
C ASN A 68 2.06 43.24 -12.44
N THR A 69 1.86 43.19 -13.77
CA THR A 69 1.81 41.95 -14.56
C THR A 69 3.19 41.37 -14.88
N LEU A 70 4.26 42.16 -14.84
CA LEU A 70 5.62 41.69 -15.15
C LEU A 70 6.20 40.92 -13.96
N SER A 71 6.69 39.72 -14.21
CA SER A 71 7.30 38.85 -13.18
C SER A 71 8.79 39.17 -12.99
N GLY A 72 9.26 39.06 -11.75
CA GLY A 72 10.69 39.01 -11.43
C GLY A 72 11.26 37.60 -11.57
N SER A 73 12.56 37.45 -11.31
CA SER A 73 13.20 36.13 -11.31
C SER A 73 12.79 35.33 -10.07
N VAL A 74 12.43 34.07 -10.28
CA VAL A 74 12.06 33.15 -9.20
C VAL A 74 13.32 32.42 -8.73
N GLN A 75 13.59 32.49 -7.42
CA GLN A 75 14.73 31.86 -6.78
C GLN A 75 14.27 30.84 -5.75
N SER A 76 14.97 29.72 -5.64
CA SER A 76 14.69 28.72 -4.60
C SER A 76 15.02 29.26 -3.21
N ALA A 77 14.19 28.90 -2.23
CA ALA A 77 14.34 29.27 -0.83
C ALA A 77 14.50 28.02 0.05
N SER A 78 15.20 28.16 1.17
CA SER A 78 15.37 27.07 2.16
C SER A 78 14.13 26.82 3.02
N VAL A 79 13.21 27.79 3.08
CA VAL A 79 11.99 27.71 3.89
C VAL A 79 10.86 27.08 3.06
N SER A 80 10.34 25.96 3.52
CA SER A 80 9.34 25.15 2.79
C SER A 80 7.98 25.81 2.62
N THR A 81 7.67 26.83 3.43
CA THR A 81 6.42 27.61 3.35
C THR A 81 6.52 28.80 2.40
N TYR A 82 7.72 29.12 1.90
CA TYR A 82 7.88 30.18 0.90
C TYR A 82 7.35 29.70 -0.45
N MET A 83 6.73 30.61 -1.18
CA MET A 83 6.13 30.30 -2.47
C MET A 83 6.26 31.49 -3.43
N ALA A 84 6.29 31.19 -4.72
CA ALA A 84 6.29 32.18 -5.79
C ALA A 84 5.25 31.83 -6.84
N ILE A 85 4.71 32.84 -7.54
CA ILE A 85 3.76 32.65 -8.63
C ILE A 85 4.53 32.76 -9.95
N ASN A 86 4.49 31.70 -10.75
CA ASN A 86 4.97 31.68 -12.13
C ASN A 86 3.84 32.12 -13.06
N GLY A 87 3.94 33.34 -13.60
CA GLY A 87 2.94 33.92 -14.49
C GLY A 87 2.08 34.97 -13.81
N GLU A 88 0.89 35.21 -14.36
CA GLU A 88 -0.03 36.24 -13.89
C GLU A 88 -0.83 35.81 -12.66
N GLY A 89 -1.21 36.77 -11.80
CA GLY A 89 -2.06 36.55 -10.62
C GLY A 89 -1.37 36.71 -9.28
N PHE A 90 -2.13 36.90 -8.21
CA PHE A 90 -1.67 37.35 -6.89
C PHE A 90 -2.13 36.38 -5.81
N PHE A 91 -1.39 36.30 -4.71
CA PHE A 91 -1.85 35.66 -3.49
C PHE A 91 -2.93 36.54 -2.85
N ALA A 92 -4.05 35.93 -2.49
CA ALA A 92 -5.07 36.58 -1.68
C ALA A 92 -4.62 36.57 -0.22
N VAL A 93 -4.62 37.74 0.41
CA VAL A 93 -4.15 37.94 1.77
C VAL A 93 -5.03 38.92 2.51
N GLN A 94 -4.95 38.92 3.84
CA GLN A 94 -5.72 39.82 4.67
C GLN A 94 -4.86 40.47 5.74
N LYS A 95 -5.06 41.76 5.99
CA LYS A 95 -4.43 42.48 7.11
C LYS A 95 -5.34 42.43 8.34
N PRO A 96 -4.82 42.13 9.54
CA PRO A 96 -5.61 42.27 10.76
C PRO A 96 -5.91 43.74 11.04
N GLY A 97 -7.14 44.06 11.46
CA GLY A 97 -7.56 45.40 11.85
C GLY A 97 -7.33 45.70 13.33
N SER A 98 -7.28 44.66 14.16
CA SER A 98 -6.95 44.72 15.58
C SER A 98 -6.41 43.37 16.04
N PHE A 99 -5.86 43.31 17.26
CA PHE A 99 -5.50 42.08 17.94
C PHE A 99 -6.29 42.01 19.24
N ALA A 100 -7.02 40.90 19.45
CA ALA A 100 -7.69 40.58 20.70
C ALA A 100 -7.01 39.33 21.28
N ASP A 101 -6.53 39.40 22.53
CA ASP A 101 -5.85 38.29 23.21
C ASP A 101 -4.74 37.64 22.36
N ASN A 102 -3.87 38.46 21.76
CA ASN A 102 -2.79 38.04 20.85
C ASN A 102 -3.27 37.26 19.60
N SER A 103 -4.56 37.31 19.26
CA SER A 103 -5.11 36.73 18.02
C SER A 103 -5.53 37.84 17.05
N PRO A 104 -5.21 37.69 15.75
CA PRO A 104 -5.59 38.68 14.73
C PRO A 104 -7.11 38.72 14.53
N VAL A 105 -7.69 39.91 14.54
CA VAL A 105 -9.08 40.16 14.15
C VAL A 105 -9.09 40.76 12.75
N PHE A 106 -9.64 40.01 11.79
CA PHE A 106 -9.65 40.39 10.39
C PHE A 106 -10.85 41.27 10.06
N THR A 107 -10.64 42.29 9.22
CA THR A 107 -11.66 43.30 8.87
C THR A 107 -12.61 42.88 7.76
N GLY A 108 -12.41 41.70 7.16
CA GLY A 108 -13.15 41.26 5.96
C GLY A 108 -12.61 41.82 4.64
N VAL A 109 -11.67 42.78 4.66
CA VAL A 109 -11.10 43.35 3.43
C VAL A 109 -10.04 42.42 2.86
N ASN A 110 -10.19 42.04 1.59
CA ASN A 110 -9.21 41.24 0.86
C ASN A 110 -8.16 42.13 0.21
N ASN A 111 -6.90 41.75 0.36
CA ASN A 111 -5.74 42.38 -0.25
C ASN A 111 -5.02 41.34 -1.09
N TYR A 112 -4.17 41.80 -2.00
CA TYR A 112 -3.50 40.93 -2.97
C TYR A 112 -2.01 41.22 -2.96
N THR A 113 -1.16 40.20 -3.02
CA THR A 113 0.29 40.40 -3.03
C THR A 113 1.00 39.40 -3.92
N ARG A 114 2.18 39.77 -4.40
CA ARG A 114 3.13 38.83 -5.03
C ARG A 114 4.17 38.30 -4.07
N ARG A 115 4.25 38.90 -2.88
CA ARG A 115 5.21 38.53 -1.86
C ARG A 115 4.77 37.22 -1.21
N GLY A 116 5.58 36.18 -1.37
CA GLY A 116 5.27 34.84 -0.87
C GLY A 116 6.21 34.31 0.22
N ASP A 117 6.84 35.21 0.99
CA ASP A 117 7.68 34.85 2.15
C ASP A 117 6.83 34.53 3.39
N PHE A 118 5.88 33.60 3.25
CA PHE A 118 4.98 33.20 4.32
C PHE A 118 5.70 32.31 5.35
N SER A 119 5.44 32.58 6.63
CA SER A 119 5.92 31.78 7.76
C SER A 119 4.76 31.52 8.73
N LEU A 120 4.82 30.42 9.47
CA LEU A 120 3.79 30.08 10.44
C LEU A 120 3.96 30.93 11.71
N ASP A 121 2.91 31.65 12.11
CA ASP A 121 2.89 32.40 13.36
C ASP A 121 2.54 31.49 14.57
N LYS A 122 2.64 32.06 15.79
CA LYS A 122 2.32 31.34 17.04
C LYS A 122 0.87 30.85 17.10
N ASN A 123 -0.03 31.49 16.36
CA ASN A 123 -1.46 31.21 16.34
C ASN A 123 -1.82 30.22 15.20
N GLY A 124 -0.82 29.72 14.46
CA GLY A 124 -0.97 28.75 13.38
C GLY A 124 -1.33 29.35 12.03
N TYR A 125 -1.26 30.67 11.85
CA TYR A 125 -1.54 31.31 10.57
C TYR A 125 -0.29 31.45 9.72
N LEU A 126 -0.44 31.42 8.39
CA LEU A 126 0.62 31.76 7.47
C LEU A 126 0.67 33.28 7.26
N VAL A 127 1.72 33.93 7.77
CA VAL A 127 1.93 35.38 7.71
C VAL A 127 3.19 35.70 6.90
N ASN A 128 3.08 36.67 5.98
CA ASN A 128 4.24 37.15 5.22
C ASN A 128 5.06 38.19 6.00
N GLY A 129 6.24 38.54 5.52
CA GLY A 129 7.10 39.53 6.20
C GLY A 129 6.54 40.95 6.27
N ALA A 130 5.39 41.23 5.64
CA ALA A 130 4.67 42.50 5.71
C ALA A 130 3.45 42.46 6.67
N GLY A 131 3.22 41.33 7.36
CA GLY A 131 2.13 41.16 8.32
C GLY A 131 0.77 40.87 7.69
N TYR A 132 0.73 40.38 6.45
CA TYR A 132 -0.49 39.92 5.79
C TYR A 132 -0.63 38.40 5.89
N TYR A 133 -1.85 37.95 6.12
CA TYR A 133 -2.21 36.56 6.38
C TYR A 133 -2.73 35.89 5.11
N LEU A 134 -2.20 34.72 4.76
CA LEU A 134 -2.54 34.01 3.54
C LEU A 134 -3.98 33.47 3.57
N GLN A 135 -4.69 33.65 2.45
CA GLN A 135 -5.99 33.05 2.21
C GLN A 135 -5.88 31.88 1.22
N GLY A 136 -6.72 30.89 1.42
CA GLY A 136 -6.84 29.72 0.57
C GLY A 136 -8.11 28.94 0.86
N VAL A 137 -8.31 27.84 0.16
CA VAL A 137 -9.45 26.96 0.34
C VAL A 137 -8.99 25.75 1.15
N ALA A 138 -9.64 25.45 2.27
CA ALA A 138 -9.32 24.27 3.07
C ALA A 138 -9.58 22.99 2.24
N ILE A 139 -8.77 21.96 2.44
CA ILE A 139 -8.95 20.64 1.83
C ILE A 139 -9.46 19.69 2.91
N ASP A 140 -10.43 18.84 2.56
CA ASP A 140 -10.85 17.76 3.44
C ASP A 140 -9.73 16.70 3.45
N PRO A 141 -9.11 16.41 4.61
CA PRO A 141 -7.98 15.49 4.72
C PRO A 141 -8.34 14.05 4.35
N THR A 142 -9.63 13.68 4.34
CA THR A 142 -10.10 12.32 4.01
C THR A 142 -10.33 12.14 2.52
N THR A 143 -10.90 13.16 1.86
CA THR A 143 -11.29 13.08 0.45
C THR A 143 -10.27 13.72 -0.49
N GLY A 144 -9.36 14.55 0.04
CA GLY A 144 -8.38 15.30 -0.75
C GLY A 144 -9.01 16.42 -1.59
N ASN A 145 -10.30 16.75 -1.38
CA ASN A 145 -11.01 17.75 -2.16
C ASN A 145 -11.15 19.09 -1.41
N PRO A 146 -11.15 20.23 -2.12
CA PRO A 146 -11.38 21.55 -1.51
C PRO A 146 -12.80 21.69 -0.91
N VAL A 147 -12.89 22.19 0.30
CA VAL A 147 -14.12 22.43 1.08
C VAL A 147 -14.63 23.85 0.83
N GLY A 148 -15.03 24.12 -0.42
CA GLY A 148 -15.60 25.40 -0.82
C GLY A 148 -14.92 26.01 -2.06
N SER A 149 -15.38 27.20 -2.43
CA SER A 149 -14.90 27.93 -3.62
C SER A 149 -14.34 29.31 -3.29
N THR A 150 -14.51 29.78 -2.05
CA THR A 150 -14.05 31.11 -1.60
C THR A 150 -12.84 30.98 -0.69
N PRO A 151 -11.72 31.65 -0.99
CA PRO A 151 -10.55 31.67 -0.11
C PRO A 151 -10.87 32.31 1.24
N THR A 152 -10.43 31.66 2.31
CA THR A 152 -10.51 32.15 3.70
C THR A 152 -9.11 32.12 4.32
N VAL A 153 -8.90 32.88 5.40
CA VAL A 153 -7.59 32.91 6.06
C VAL A 153 -7.24 31.52 6.59
N LEU A 154 -6.07 31.01 6.18
CA LEU A 154 -5.62 29.67 6.53
C LEU A 154 -5.05 29.61 7.95
N LYS A 155 -5.54 28.65 8.75
CA LYS A 155 -5.10 28.42 10.12
C LYS A 155 -4.80 26.93 10.34
N PHE A 156 -3.59 26.65 10.79
CA PHE A 156 -3.05 25.33 11.09
C PHE A 156 -2.57 25.32 12.56
N GLN A 157 -3.50 25.24 13.52
CA GLN A 157 -3.17 25.24 14.95
C GLN A 157 -3.62 23.94 15.59
N ASN A 158 -2.70 23.23 16.26
CA ASN A 158 -2.98 22.00 17.02
C ASN A 158 -3.86 21.02 16.26
N ASP A 159 -3.64 20.89 14.95
CA ASP A 159 -4.40 19.97 14.15
C ASP A 159 -3.89 18.56 14.47
N PHE A 160 -4.66 17.84 15.28
CA PHE A 160 -4.42 16.44 15.56
C PHE A 160 -5.02 15.65 14.41
N LEU A 161 -4.19 14.89 13.71
CA LEU A 161 -4.70 13.89 12.79
C LEU A 161 -5.22 12.73 13.65
N PRO A 162 -6.54 12.47 13.70
CA PRO A 162 -7.08 11.37 14.49
C PRO A 162 -6.57 10.03 13.95
N SER A 163 -6.55 9.00 14.79
CA SER A 163 -6.26 7.65 14.32
C SER A 163 -7.34 7.16 13.36
N GLN A 164 -6.92 6.38 12.36
CA GLN A 164 -7.82 5.67 11.48
C GLN A 164 -7.62 4.17 11.67
N ALA A 165 -8.70 3.46 12.00
CA ALA A 165 -8.69 2.01 12.06
C ALA A 165 -8.41 1.43 10.67
N THR A 166 -7.70 0.30 10.62
CA THR A 166 -7.51 -0.44 9.38
C THR A 166 -8.84 -1.03 8.93
N THR A 167 -9.32 -0.64 7.75
CA THR A 167 -10.53 -1.21 7.15
C THR A 167 -10.21 -2.09 5.94
N LYS A 168 -9.03 -1.89 5.34
CA LYS A 168 -8.62 -2.59 4.12
C LYS A 168 -7.15 -2.99 4.16
N ILE A 169 -6.88 -4.24 3.77
CA ILE A 169 -5.54 -4.76 3.51
C ILE A 169 -5.45 -5.14 2.03
N SER A 170 -4.62 -4.43 1.26
CA SER A 170 -4.33 -4.77 -0.12
C SER A 170 -3.19 -5.80 -0.16
N TYR A 171 -3.51 -7.01 -0.63
CA TYR A 171 -2.62 -8.17 -0.62
C TYR A 171 -2.46 -8.71 -2.04
N ARG A 172 -1.25 -8.73 -2.58
CA ARG A 172 -0.93 -9.40 -3.85
C ARG A 172 0.28 -10.28 -3.69
N ALA A 173 0.21 -11.50 -4.18
CA ALA A 173 1.29 -12.45 -4.07
C ALA A 173 1.26 -13.52 -5.16
N ASN A 174 2.45 -14.05 -5.44
CA ASN A 174 2.62 -15.28 -6.19
C ASN A 174 2.97 -16.42 -5.21
N LEU A 175 2.13 -17.44 -5.16
CA LEU A 175 2.34 -18.64 -4.34
C LEU A 175 3.19 -19.65 -5.12
N ALA A 176 4.12 -20.32 -4.44
CA ALA A 176 4.89 -21.39 -5.07
C ALA A 176 3.97 -22.54 -5.51
N SER A 177 4.12 -23.07 -6.73
CA SER A 177 3.37 -24.26 -7.16
C SER A 177 3.67 -25.48 -6.29
N TYR A 178 4.90 -25.59 -5.79
CA TYR A 178 5.35 -26.60 -4.83
C TYR A 178 6.05 -25.90 -3.64
N PRO A 179 5.37 -25.74 -2.49
CA PRO A 179 6.00 -25.15 -1.31
C PRO A 179 7.05 -26.08 -0.71
N LEU A 180 8.20 -25.52 -0.36
CA LEU A 180 9.25 -26.22 0.38
C LEU A 180 9.04 -26.02 1.88
N THR A 181 7.98 -26.62 2.43
CA THR A 181 7.69 -26.59 3.87
C THR A 181 8.76 -27.37 4.66
N THR A 182 8.81 -27.25 5.99
CA THR A 182 9.77 -28.04 6.79
C THR A 182 9.57 -29.55 6.61
N LYS A 183 8.32 -29.98 6.39
CA LYS A 183 7.95 -31.39 6.17
C LYS A 183 8.00 -31.86 4.71
N HIS A 184 8.38 -31.01 3.76
CA HIS A 184 8.42 -31.43 2.36
C HIS A 184 9.43 -32.57 2.14
N ASP A 185 9.03 -33.52 1.30
CA ASP A 185 9.87 -34.62 0.84
C ASP A 185 9.50 -34.93 -0.61
N THR A 186 10.43 -34.68 -1.53
CA THR A 186 10.21 -34.87 -2.98
C THR A 186 10.04 -36.34 -3.36
N SER A 187 10.37 -37.28 -2.47
CA SER A 187 10.14 -38.72 -2.65
C SER A 187 8.73 -39.16 -2.22
N VAL A 188 8.02 -38.34 -1.45
CA VAL A 188 6.68 -38.61 -0.94
C VAL A 188 5.70 -37.61 -1.52
N ALA A 189 4.83 -38.06 -2.42
CA ALA A 189 3.80 -37.21 -3.02
C ALA A 189 2.86 -36.63 -1.95
N GLY A 190 2.63 -35.31 -1.97
CA GLY A 190 1.73 -34.63 -1.04
C GLY A 190 2.33 -34.34 0.33
N SER A 191 3.63 -34.57 0.54
CA SER A 191 4.37 -34.21 1.76
C SER A 191 4.38 -32.70 2.05
N GLU A 192 4.20 -31.88 1.01
CA GLU A 192 4.14 -30.43 1.07
C GLU A 192 2.79 -29.87 1.55
N LEU A 193 1.79 -30.74 1.73
CA LEU A 193 0.43 -30.37 2.07
C LEU A 193 0.23 -30.23 3.59
N LEU A 194 -0.69 -29.35 3.97
CA LEU A 194 -1.25 -29.28 5.31
C LEU A 194 -2.12 -30.51 5.56
N ARG A 195 -1.66 -31.38 6.46
CA ARG A 195 -2.31 -32.66 6.72
C ARG A 195 -3.25 -32.51 7.91
N ALA A 196 -4.55 -32.57 7.66
CA ALA A 196 -5.55 -32.48 8.73
C ALA A 196 -5.40 -33.56 9.82
N ALA A 197 -4.77 -34.70 9.50
CA ALA A 197 -4.51 -35.79 10.45
C ALA A 197 -3.40 -35.47 11.48
N ASP A 198 -2.56 -34.49 11.21
CA ASP A 198 -1.46 -34.08 12.09
C ASP A 198 -1.97 -33.15 13.23
N PHE A 199 -3.27 -32.82 13.21
CA PHE A 199 -3.95 -31.94 14.17
C PHE A 199 -5.11 -32.66 14.86
N THR A 200 -5.30 -32.39 16.14
CA THR A 200 -6.46 -32.82 16.93
C THR A 200 -7.75 -32.14 16.46
N SER A 201 -7.65 -30.89 16.01
CA SER A 201 -8.72 -30.12 15.37
C SER A 201 -8.32 -29.79 13.94
N ASN A 202 -9.14 -30.18 12.96
CA ASN A 202 -8.82 -29.95 11.55
C ASN A 202 -8.70 -28.44 11.26
N PRO A 203 -7.54 -27.93 10.81
CA PRO A 203 -7.30 -26.50 10.60
C PRO A 203 -7.82 -25.97 9.24
N GLN A 204 -8.29 -26.85 8.36
CA GLN A 204 -8.89 -26.47 7.08
C GLN A 204 -10.16 -25.63 7.28
N VAL A 205 -10.65 -25.00 6.21
CA VAL A 205 -11.85 -24.15 6.20
C VAL A 205 -12.98 -24.74 7.04
N ALA A 206 -13.59 -23.91 7.90
CA ALA A 206 -14.66 -24.34 8.77
C ALA A 206 -15.79 -25.04 8.00
N GLY A 207 -16.21 -26.23 8.45
CA GLY A 207 -17.25 -27.04 7.80
C GLY A 207 -16.76 -27.95 6.68
N THR A 208 -15.47 -27.93 6.34
CA THR A 208 -14.89 -28.88 5.37
C THR A 208 -15.03 -30.30 5.91
N ALA A 209 -15.60 -31.21 5.11
CA ALA A 209 -15.72 -32.62 5.49
C ALA A 209 -14.32 -33.21 5.77
N PRO A 210 -14.19 -34.19 6.68
CA PRO A 210 -12.94 -34.91 6.88
C PRO A 210 -12.37 -35.39 5.53
N PRO A 211 -11.06 -35.27 5.27
CA PRO A 211 -10.46 -35.79 4.04
C PRO A 211 -10.81 -37.27 3.87
N PRO A 212 -11.08 -37.74 2.64
CA PRO A 212 -11.33 -39.15 2.41
C PRO A 212 -10.10 -39.94 2.89
N PHE A 213 -10.36 -40.97 3.68
CA PHE A 213 -9.33 -41.84 4.19
C PHE A 213 -8.60 -42.52 2.99
N GLY A 214 -7.32 -42.23 2.77
CA GLY A 214 -6.43 -42.87 1.80
C GLY A 214 -5.80 -44.16 2.30
N ASP A 215 -5.13 -44.87 1.40
CA ASP A 215 -4.39 -46.10 1.70
C ASP A 215 -3.06 -45.81 2.41
N ASN A 216 -2.61 -46.76 3.22
CA ASN A 216 -1.36 -46.77 3.98
C ASN A 216 -0.84 -48.21 4.04
N THR A 217 0.48 -48.38 4.17
CA THR A 217 1.13 -49.69 3.99
C THR A 217 1.99 -50.14 5.16
N LYS A 218 2.17 -51.46 5.28
CA LYS A 218 3.16 -52.08 6.17
C LYS A 218 3.95 -53.13 5.40
N VAL A 219 5.27 -53.00 5.43
CA VAL A 219 6.18 -53.93 4.74
C VAL A 219 6.81 -54.91 5.73
N GLY A 220 6.78 -56.20 5.40
CA GLY A 220 7.55 -57.27 6.02
C GLY A 220 8.56 -57.84 5.01
N LEU A 221 9.82 -58.00 5.41
CA LEU A 221 10.90 -58.52 4.55
C LEU A 221 11.34 -59.89 5.06
N GLN A 222 11.19 -60.97 4.27
CA GLN A 222 11.65 -62.31 4.66
C GLN A 222 12.07 -63.19 3.47
N LYS A 223 12.80 -64.26 3.78
CA LYS A 223 13.16 -65.34 2.86
C LYS A 223 12.29 -66.57 3.15
N ASN A 224 12.00 -67.37 2.12
CA ASN A 224 11.25 -68.61 2.29
C ASN A 224 12.15 -69.72 2.90
N SER A 225 11.57 -70.90 3.15
CA SER A 225 12.29 -72.05 3.74
C SER A 225 13.41 -72.61 2.84
N LYS A 226 13.41 -72.27 1.55
CA LYS A 226 14.47 -72.64 0.60
C LYS A 226 15.63 -71.65 0.70
N ALA A 227 16.80 -72.16 1.05
CA ALA A 227 18.01 -71.36 1.26
C ALA A 227 18.23 -70.29 0.17
N GLY A 228 18.31 -69.03 0.59
CA GLY A 228 18.60 -67.88 -0.28
C GLY A 228 17.46 -67.42 -1.19
N THR A 229 16.27 -68.02 -1.14
CA THR A 229 15.15 -67.67 -2.03
C THR A 229 14.17 -66.70 -1.34
N ALA A 230 13.80 -65.62 -2.04
CA ALA A 230 12.85 -64.63 -1.56
C ALA A 230 11.41 -65.18 -1.52
N ILE A 231 10.57 -64.68 -0.62
CA ILE A 231 9.13 -64.99 -0.62
C ILE A 231 8.48 -64.40 -1.88
N THR A 232 7.55 -65.15 -2.46
CA THR A 232 6.71 -64.71 -3.59
C THR A 232 5.24 -64.99 -3.28
N GLY A 233 4.32 -64.44 -4.07
CA GLY A 233 2.90 -64.76 -3.94
C GLY A 233 2.59 -66.26 -4.06
N ALA A 234 3.43 -67.04 -4.75
CA ALA A 234 3.28 -68.48 -4.92
C ALA A 234 3.92 -69.34 -3.80
N THR A 235 4.56 -68.73 -2.81
CA THR A 235 5.14 -69.46 -1.66
C THR A 235 4.02 -70.08 -0.84
N LEU A 236 4.11 -71.38 -0.54
CA LEU A 236 3.09 -72.12 0.22
C LEU A 236 3.12 -71.73 1.71
N LEU A 237 1.96 -71.76 2.37
CA LEU A 237 1.86 -71.49 3.82
C LEU A 237 2.32 -72.68 4.69
N LYS A 238 2.44 -73.87 4.09
CA LYS A 238 2.93 -75.09 4.72
C LYS A 238 3.76 -75.90 3.73
N GLY A 239 4.88 -76.47 4.16
CA GLY A 239 5.67 -77.36 3.30
C GLY A 239 6.93 -77.90 3.94
N ALA A 240 7.48 -78.96 3.36
CA ALA A 240 8.71 -79.59 3.86
C ALA A 240 9.90 -78.61 3.88
N ALA A 241 10.86 -78.87 4.77
CA ALA A 241 12.09 -78.08 4.85
C ALA A 241 12.78 -77.96 3.47
N ALA A 242 13.34 -76.78 3.19
CA ALA A 242 14.00 -76.45 1.93
C ALA A 242 13.11 -76.44 0.66
N THR A 243 11.79 -76.36 0.82
CA THR A 243 10.84 -76.14 -0.30
C THR A 243 10.39 -74.68 -0.41
N ASN A 244 9.60 -74.34 -1.45
CA ASN A 244 9.00 -73.00 -1.58
C ASN A 244 7.80 -72.83 -0.63
N SER A 245 8.07 -72.90 0.67
CA SER A 245 7.09 -72.72 1.75
C SER A 245 7.58 -71.68 2.77
N ALA A 246 6.67 -71.22 3.63
CA ALA A 246 6.99 -70.41 4.79
C ALA A 246 8.09 -71.08 5.65
N SER A 247 8.94 -70.27 6.29
CA SER A 247 10.06 -70.78 7.10
C SER A 247 9.61 -71.40 8.43
N ALA A 248 8.40 -71.08 8.88
CA ALA A 248 7.63 -71.87 9.82
C ALA A 248 6.25 -72.16 9.24
N ASP A 249 5.77 -73.39 9.41
CA ASP A 249 4.48 -73.81 8.85
C ASP A 249 3.31 -73.20 9.62
N PHE A 250 2.26 -72.85 8.88
CA PHE A 250 0.93 -72.64 9.46
C PHE A 250 0.29 -73.99 9.85
N THR A 251 -0.46 -73.99 10.95
CA THR A 251 -1.15 -75.18 11.47
C THR A 251 -2.67 -74.97 11.52
N ILE A 252 -3.44 -76.06 11.62
CA ILE A 252 -4.91 -76.00 11.70
C ILE A 252 -5.43 -75.31 12.98
N THR A 253 -4.58 -75.11 13.99
CA THR A 253 -4.91 -74.38 15.23
C THR A 253 -4.62 -72.88 15.13
N ASP A 254 -3.94 -72.45 14.07
CA ASP A 254 -3.61 -71.04 13.89
C ASP A 254 -4.84 -70.24 13.47
N THR A 255 -4.89 -69.00 13.93
CA THR A 255 -5.89 -68.02 13.51
C THR A 255 -5.25 -66.66 13.31
N ILE A 256 -5.76 -65.89 12.36
CA ILE A 256 -5.45 -64.47 12.20
C ILE A 256 -6.76 -63.69 12.33
N THR A 257 -6.85 -62.81 13.30
CA THR A 257 -8.00 -61.92 13.47
C THR A 257 -7.70 -60.60 12.77
N VAL A 258 -8.60 -60.18 11.88
CA VAL A 258 -8.57 -58.93 11.13
C VAL A 258 -9.65 -57.99 11.65
N GLY A 259 -9.28 -56.78 12.06
CA GLY A 259 -10.17 -55.83 12.72
C GLY A 259 -10.17 -55.96 14.24
N SER A 260 -10.98 -55.13 14.90
CA SER A 260 -11.16 -55.13 16.36
C SER A 260 -12.65 -55.08 16.73
N GLY A 261 -12.99 -55.49 17.95
CA GLY A 261 -14.36 -55.43 18.48
C GLY A 261 -15.36 -56.37 17.79
N GLY A 262 -16.64 -56.00 17.79
CA GLY A 262 -17.74 -56.84 17.30
C GLY A 262 -17.78 -57.07 15.77
N SER A 263 -16.92 -56.39 15.01
CA SER A 263 -16.80 -56.52 13.55
C SER A 263 -15.54 -57.29 13.12
N ALA A 264 -14.77 -57.83 14.08
CA ALA A 264 -13.56 -58.59 13.79
C ALA A 264 -13.89 -59.86 12.98
N LYS A 265 -13.09 -60.11 11.94
CA LYS A 265 -13.18 -61.29 11.10
C LYS A 265 -11.99 -62.19 11.36
N THR A 266 -12.18 -63.50 11.24
CA THR A 266 -11.14 -64.49 11.51
C THR A 266 -10.71 -65.17 10.21
N ILE A 267 -9.42 -65.37 10.02
CA ILE A 267 -8.88 -66.28 9.02
C ILE A 267 -8.41 -67.52 9.77
N ALA A 268 -8.99 -68.66 9.42
CA ALA A 268 -8.69 -69.96 10.02
C ALA A 268 -8.22 -70.94 8.94
N PHE A 269 -7.58 -72.04 9.36
CA PHE A 269 -6.94 -72.97 8.46
C PHE A 269 -7.51 -74.38 8.61
N TYR A 270 -7.59 -75.11 7.49
CA TYR A 270 -7.85 -76.55 7.46
C TYR A 270 -6.85 -77.21 6.51
N ASP A 271 -6.74 -78.54 6.51
CA ASP A 271 -5.81 -79.26 5.64
C ASP A 271 -6.51 -80.43 4.97
N SER A 272 -6.89 -80.27 3.69
CA SER A 272 -7.55 -81.33 2.92
C SER A 272 -6.61 -82.50 2.60
N GLY A 273 -5.30 -82.25 2.49
CA GLY A 273 -4.28 -83.28 2.31
C GLY A 273 -4.13 -84.19 3.52
N ALA A 274 -4.52 -83.73 4.70
CA ALA A 274 -4.63 -84.51 5.93
C ALA A 274 -6.08 -85.00 6.22
N GLY A 275 -7.00 -84.88 5.26
CA GLY A 275 -8.40 -85.31 5.40
C GLY A 275 -9.33 -84.34 6.14
N GLY A 276 -8.87 -83.11 6.40
CA GLY A 276 -9.68 -82.03 6.99
C GLY A 276 -10.62 -81.37 5.99
N SER A 277 -11.58 -80.59 6.49
CA SER A 277 -12.54 -79.82 5.68
C SER A 277 -12.72 -78.41 6.27
N ALA A 278 -13.15 -77.47 5.44
CA ALA A 278 -13.45 -76.11 5.88
C ALA A 278 -14.56 -76.12 6.95
N GLY A 279 -14.42 -75.26 7.95
CA GLY A 279 -15.48 -75.03 8.92
C GLY A 279 -16.57 -74.09 8.41
N ALA A 280 -17.51 -73.73 9.29
CA ALA A 280 -18.65 -72.87 8.97
C ALA A 280 -18.89 -71.76 10.01
N ALA A 281 -17.87 -71.37 10.78
CA ALA A 281 -18.01 -70.30 11.76
C ALA A 281 -18.34 -68.96 11.07
N PRO A 282 -19.24 -68.13 11.62
CA PRO A 282 -19.55 -66.82 11.06
C PRO A 282 -18.33 -65.91 11.09
N ASN A 283 -18.28 -64.94 10.17
CA ASN A 283 -17.16 -64.00 10.01
C ASN A 283 -15.78 -64.66 9.89
N THR A 284 -15.74 -65.92 9.42
CA THR A 284 -14.50 -66.69 9.31
C THR A 284 -14.23 -67.08 7.85
N THR A 285 -13.04 -66.78 7.36
CA THR A 285 -12.53 -67.23 6.06
C THR A 285 -11.60 -68.42 6.29
N TYR A 286 -11.87 -69.53 5.61
CA TYR A 286 -11.08 -70.75 5.74
C TYR A 286 -10.10 -70.89 4.56
N LEU A 287 -8.81 -71.11 4.86
CA LEU A 287 -7.77 -71.39 3.87
C LEU A 287 -7.28 -72.83 4.00
N ASP A 288 -7.11 -73.51 2.87
CA ASP A 288 -6.66 -74.91 2.81
C ASP A 288 -5.13 -75.01 2.77
N LEU A 289 -4.50 -75.47 3.84
CA LEU A 289 -3.04 -75.60 3.97
C LEU A 289 -2.42 -76.55 2.94
N ALA A 290 -3.20 -77.44 2.31
CA ALA A 290 -2.68 -78.31 1.26
C ALA A 290 -2.29 -77.52 -0.02
N THR A 291 -2.90 -76.36 -0.25
CA THR A 291 -2.71 -75.56 -1.48
C THR A 291 -2.53 -74.05 -1.24
N ALA A 292 -2.77 -73.57 -0.02
CA ALA A 292 -2.76 -72.14 0.29
C ALA A 292 -1.36 -71.54 0.12
N THR A 293 -1.34 -70.41 -0.57
CA THR A 293 -0.15 -69.60 -0.80
C THR A 293 -0.21 -68.28 -0.05
N VAL A 294 0.92 -67.55 0.01
CA VAL A 294 0.98 -66.18 0.53
C VAL A 294 -0.01 -65.27 -0.19
N ALA A 295 -0.19 -65.41 -1.51
CA ALA A 295 -1.19 -64.62 -2.25
C ALA A 295 -2.63 -64.91 -1.76
N ASN A 296 -2.97 -66.16 -1.45
CA ASN A 296 -4.29 -66.49 -0.89
C ASN A 296 -4.48 -65.89 0.51
N LEU A 297 -3.43 -65.88 1.32
CA LEU A 297 -3.45 -65.26 2.64
C LEU A 297 -3.67 -63.74 2.55
N LEU A 298 -2.93 -63.05 1.68
CA LEU A 298 -3.06 -61.61 1.47
C LEU A 298 -4.46 -61.25 0.96
N GLY A 299 -4.99 -61.99 -0.01
CA GLY A 299 -6.36 -61.78 -0.50
C GLY A 299 -7.43 -62.01 0.58
N ALA A 300 -7.22 -62.98 1.48
CA ALA A 300 -8.11 -63.20 2.63
C ALA A 300 -8.04 -62.05 3.64
N ILE A 301 -6.84 -61.51 3.90
CA ILE A 301 -6.64 -60.32 4.75
C ILE A 301 -7.32 -59.10 4.14
N ASP A 302 -7.12 -58.84 2.85
CA ASP A 302 -7.73 -57.70 2.15
C ASP A 302 -9.26 -57.79 2.18
N THR A 303 -9.81 -58.96 1.86
CA THR A 303 -11.26 -59.22 1.90
C THR A 303 -11.81 -59.04 3.31
N ALA A 304 -11.09 -59.51 4.33
CA ALA A 304 -11.49 -59.35 5.71
C ALA A 304 -11.47 -57.87 6.12
N ASN A 305 -10.44 -57.10 5.73
CA ASN A 305 -10.31 -55.67 5.98
C ASN A 305 -11.22 -54.78 5.10
N GLY A 306 -11.90 -55.36 4.10
CA GLY A 306 -12.72 -54.61 3.13
C GLY A 306 -11.92 -53.86 2.06
N ASN A 307 -10.64 -54.18 1.89
CA ASN A 307 -9.77 -53.60 0.88
C ASN A 307 -10.04 -54.22 -0.49
N VAL A 308 -10.71 -53.47 -1.37
CA VAL A 308 -11.05 -53.91 -2.75
C VAL A 308 -10.35 -53.11 -3.84
N THR A 309 -9.68 -52.01 -3.48
CA THR A 309 -9.13 -51.04 -4.44
C THR A 309 -7.62 -51.12 -4.59
N THR A 310 -6.89 -51.54 -3.55
CA THR A 310 -5.43 -51.52 -3.49
C THR A 310 -4.92 -52.80 -2.84
N PRO A 311 -4.87 -53.93 -3.57
CA PRO A 311 -4.59 -55.24 -2.97
C PRO A 311 -3.19 -55.32 -2.36
N SER A 312 -3.11 -56.02 -1.23
CA SER A 312 -1.85 -56.40 -0.60
C SER A 312 -1.02 -57.28 -1.54
N SER A 313 0.30 -57.06 -1.58
CA SER A 313 1.15 -57.63 -2.61
C SER A 313 2.46 -58.19 -2.06
N VAL A 314 3.11 -59.03 -2.86
CA VAL A 314 4.49 -59.49 -2.61
C VAL A 314 5.35 -59.15 -3.80
N ALA A 315 6.39 -58.34 -3.59
CA ALA A 315 7.34 -57.96 -4.63
C ALA A 315 8.77 -58.04 -4.10
N SER A 316 9.67 -58.68 -4.84
CA SER A 316 11.10 -58.76 -4.52
C SER A 316 11.42 -59.26 -3.09
N GLY A 317 10.61 -60.17 -2.54
CA GLY A 317 10.78 -60.70 -1.17
C GLY A 317 10.18 -59.85 -0.05
N ALA A 318 9.53 -58.74 -0.40
CA ALA A 318 8.79 -57.89 0.52
C ALA A 318 7.29 -58.17 0.42
N ILE A 319 6.67 -58.45 1.57
CA ILE A 319 5.21 -58.51 1.72
C ILE A 319 4.74 -57.12 2.12
N THR A 320 3.89 -56.50 1.30
CA THR A 320 3.29 -55.19 1.57
C THR A 320 1.80 -55.36 1.84
N LEU A 321 1.40 -55.11 3.07
CA LEU A 321 0.00 -55.03 3.47
C LEU A 321 -0.53 -53.63 3.22
N HIS A 322 -1.71 -53.52 2.61
CA HIS A 322 -2.42 -52.27 2.36
C HIS A 322 -3.65 -52.16 3.27
N THR A 323 -3.89 -50.97 3.81
CA THR A 323 -5.11 -50.67 4.59
C THR A 323 -6.33 -50.50 3.67
N GLY A 324 -6.10 -50.13 2.42
CA GLY A 324 -7.14 -49.82 1.47
C GLY A 324 -7.96 -48.59 1.85
N ILE A 325 -9.12 -48.46 1.21
CA ILE A 325 -10.02 -47.33 1.44
C ILE A 325 -11.28 -47.66 2.28
N ALA A 326 -11.29 -48.76 3.02
CA ALA A 326 -12.47 -49.16 3.81
C ALA A 326 -12.28 -49.06 5.33
N SER A 327 -11.15 -49.51 5.88
CA SER A 327 -10.93 -49.58 7.34
C SER A 327 -9.43 -49.64 7.70
N ASP A 328 -9.08 -49.18 8.91
CA ASP A 328 -7.74 -49.37 9.46
C ASP A 328 -7.39 -50.85 9.54
N LEU A 329 -6.14 -51.19 9.20
CA LEU A 329 -5.70 -52.57 9.21
C LEU A 329 -5.18 -52.92 10.60
N THR A 330 -5.89 -53.83 11.27
CA THR A 330 -5.46 -54.42 12.53
C THR A 330 -5.43 -55.94 12.38
N LEU A 331 -4.27 -56.56 12.61
CA LEU A 331 -4.09 -58.01 12.55
C LEU A 331 -3.51 -58.53 13.87
N THR A 332 -4.19 -59.51 14.45
CA THR A 332 -3.67 -60.25 15.61
C THR A 332 -3.56 -61.73 15.27
N SER A 333 -2.41 -62.34 15.58
CA SER A 333 -2.18 -63.77 15.36
C SER A 333 -1.10 -64.27 16.30
N THR A 334 -1.26 -65.49 16.81
CA THR A 334 -0.27 -66.22 17.59
C THR A 334 0.51 -67.23 16.75
N SER A 335 0.29 -67.28 15.44
CA SER A 335 0.92 -68.26 14.54
C SER A 335 2.40 -67.97 14.35
N ALA A 336 3.23 -69.00 14.57
CA ALA A 336 4.65 -68.96 14.21
C ALA A 336 4.84 -68.79 12.70
N GLY A 337 3.94 -69.35 11.88
CA GLY A 337 3.90 -69.16 10.44
C GLY A 337 3.68 -67.69 10.04
N PHE A 338 2.76 -66.99 10.71
CA PHE A 338 2.53 -65.56 10.48
C PHE A 338 3.75 -64.70 10.81
N ALA A 339 4.41 -64.99 11.94
CA ALA A 339 5.66 -64.32 12.31
C ALA A 339 6.79 -64.58 11.29
N SER A 340 6.84 -65.79 10.71
CA SER A 340 7.83 -66.20 9.71
C SER A 340 7.73 -65.45 8.38
N LEU A 341 6.60 -64.77 8.13
CA LEU A 341 6.39 -63.88 6.99
C LEU A 341 6.92 -62.45 7.23
N GLY A 342 7.50 -62.18 8.40
CA GLY A 342 8.06 -60.86 8.73
C GLY A 342 7.02 -59.87 9.22
N LEU A 343 5.84 -60.39 9.55
CA LEU A 343 4.73 -59.64 10.13
C LEU A 343 4.73 -59.93 11.63
N THR A 344 5.09 -58.95 12.45
CA THR A 344 5.05 -59.09 13.91
C THR A 344 3.67 -58.69 14.43
N SER A 345 3.00 -59.58 15.14
CA SER A 345 1.70 -59.29 15.75
C SER A 345 1.85 -58.45 17.04
N PRO A 346 0.97 -57.46 17.31
CA PRO A 346 -0.10 -56.98 16.44
C PRO A 346 0.44 -56.14 15.27
N VAL A 347 -0.10 -56.35 14.07
CA VAL A 347 0.10 -55.41 12.96
C VAL A 347 -1.00 -54.37 13.03
N SER A 348 -0.66 -53.11 13.27
CA SER A 348 -1.62 -52.00 13.29
C SER A 348 -1.16 -50.91 12.34
N VAL A 349 -1.97 -50.61 11.34
CA VAL A 349 -1.74 -49.57 10.34
C VAL A 349 -3.00 -48.73 10.24
N VAL A 350 -2.89 -47.47 10.63
CA VAL A 350 -3.98 -46.49 10.47
C VAL A 350 -3.97 -46.02 9.02
N ARG A 351 -5.16 -45.83 8.44
CA ARG A 351 -5.31 -45.26 7.11
C ARG A 351 -4.73 -43.87 7.04
N THR A 352 -4.42 -43.43 5.83
CA THR A 352 -3.98 -42.05 5.63
C THR A 352 -5.22 -41.15 5.71
N GLY A 353 -5.26 -40.12 6.57
CA GLY A 353 -6.44 -39.25 6.74
C GLY A 353 -7.42 -39.72 7.83
N GLY A 354 -8.55 -39.01 8.03
CA GLY A 354 -9.53 -39.32 9.09
C GLY A 354 -9.69 -38.29 10.22
N GLY A 355 -9.54 -36.99 9.93
CA GLY A 355 -9.68 -35.92 10.93
C GLY A 355 -11.13 -35.58 11.32
N THR A 356 -11.27 -34.55 12.15
CA THR A 356 -12.55 -33.90 12.45
C THR A 356 -12.99 -33.00 11.28
N VAL A 357 -14.26 -32.56 11.29
CA VAL A 357 -14.73 -31.50 10.39
C VAL A 357 -13.83 -30.28 10.55
N GLY A 358 -13.50 -29.60 9.45
CA GLY A 358 -12.71 -28.37 9.47
C GLY A 358 -13.26 -27.40 10.51
N THR A 359 -12.40 -26.97 11.42
CA THR A 359 -12.70 -25.98 12.48
C THR A 359 -12.17 -24.60 12.09
N GLY A 360 -11.27 -24.52 11.11
CA GLY A 360 -10.59 -23.31 10.70
C GLY A 360 -9.59 -22.78 11.74
N GLN A 361 -9.22 -23.57 12.75
CA GLN A 361 -8.39 -23.12 13.87
C GLN A 361 -7.18 -24.02 14.07
N VAL A 362 -6.06 -23.39 14.45
CA VAL A 362 -4.86 -24.07 14.93
C VAL A 362 -4.66 -23.67 16.38
N THR A 363 -4.52 -24.65 17.27
CA THR A 363 -4.28 -24.40 18.69
C THR A 363 -2.82 -24.09 18.99
N GLY A 364 -2.54 -23.48 20.15
CA GLY A 364 -1.18 -23.21 20.61
C GLY A 364 -0.34 -24.48 20.77
N ALA A 365 -0.96 -25.59 21.19
CA ALA A 365 -0.28 -26.88 21.31
C ALA A 365 0.26 -27.42 19.96
N GLU A 366 -0.35 -27.02 18.85
CA GLU A 366 -0.06 -27.54 17.50
C GLU A 366 0.55 -26.48 16.59
N SER A 367 0.87 -25.29 17.13
CA SER A 367 1.39 -24.18 16.34
C SER A 367 2.65 -24.60 15.58
N GLN A 368 3.58 -25.33 16.21
CA GLN A 368 4.81 -25.74 15.52
C GLN A 368 4.53 -26.67 14.34
N THR A 369 3.64 -27.66 14.50
CA THR A 369 3.19 -28.53 13.41
C THR A 369 2.66 -27.71 12.23
N PHE A 370 1.85 -26.68 12.51
CA PHE A 370 1.36 -25.77 11.49
C PHE A 370 2.47 -24.93 10.84
N LEU A 371 3.45 -24.44 11.61
CA LEU A 371 4.59 -23.69 11.04
C LEU A 371 5.44 -24.56 10.12
N ASP A 372 5.52 -25.87 10.39
CA ASP A 372 6.28 -26.85 9.62
C ASP A 372 5.58 -27.30 8.33
N GLU A 373 4.26 -27.10 8.22
CA GLU A 373 3.40 -27.44 7.08
C GLU A 373 2.87 -26.23 6.30
N SER A 374 3.32 -25.03 6.65
CA SER A 374 2.90 -23.77 6.00
C SER A 374 4.07 -22.88 5.67
N ILE A 375 3.86 -21.93 4.76
CA ILE A 375 4.87 -20.94 4.35
C ILE A 375 4.43 -19.52 4.73
N SER A 376 5.40 -18.62 4.93
CA SER A 376 5.11 -17.24 5.33
C SER A 376 4.42 -16.46 4.19
N GLY A 377 3.35 -15.74 4.53
CA GLY A 377 2.65 -14.79 3.66
C GLY A 377 2.97 -13.32 3.99
N GLY A 378 4.00 -13.07 4.80
CA GLY A 378 4.35 -11.73 5.25
C GLY A 378 3.53 -11.26 6.45
N ALA A 379 3.82 -10.04 6.90
CA ALA A 379 3.15 -9.41 8.03
C ALA A 379 2.95 -7.91 7.77
N THR A 380 1.91 -7.34 8.36
CA THR A 380 1.62 -5.91 8.28
C THR A 380 1.14 -5.37 9.62
N THR A 381 1.50 -4.14 9.94
CA THR A 381 0.98 -3.47 11.14
C THR A 381 -0.34 -2.80 10.82
N ALA A 382 -1.42 -3.33 11.38
CA ALA A 382 -2.75 -2.76 11.36
C ALA A 382 -3.01 -1.91 12.62
N TYR A 383 -4.07 -1.13 12.61
CA TYR A 383 -4.43 -0.21 13.69
C TYR A 383 -5.89 -0.39 14.08
N ASP A 384 -6.17 -0.37 15.38
CA ASP A 384 -7.54 -0.39 15.89
C ASP A 384 -8.19 1.01 15.87
N GLY A 385 -9.44 1.11 16.34
CA GLY A 385 -10.18 2.38 16.42
C GLY A 385 -9.54 3.43 17.34
N SER A 386 -8.66 3.02 18.26
CA SER A 386 -7.90 3.90 19.14
C SER A 386 -6.51 4.27 18.60
N GLY A 387 -6.12 3.71 17.46
CA GLY A 387 -4.79 3.87 16.86
C GLY A 387 -3.71 2.97 17.47
N ALA A 388 -4.08 1.94 18.25
CA ALA A 388 -3.12 0.98 18.78
C ALA A 388 -2.60 0.09 17.65
N PRO A 389 -1.26 -0.03 17.49
CA PRO A 389 -0.67 -0.86 16.44
C PRO A 389 -0.75 -2.36 16.81
N VAL A 390 -1.11 -3.17 15.83
CA VAL A 390 -1.22 -4.63 15.96
C VAL A 390 -0.57 -5.28 14.75
N ASN A 391 0.37 -6.20 14.98
CA ASN A 391 1.05 -6.89 13.89
C ASN A 391 0.23 -8.11 13.43
N VAL A 392 -0.34 -8.04 12.23
CA VAL A 392 -1.10 -9.13 11.60
C VAL A 392 -0.15 -9.92 10.71
N GLN A 393 0.14 -11.16 11.12
CA GLN A 393 0.98 -12.09 10.34
C GLN A 393 0.11 -13.03 9.53
N PHE A 394 0.51 -13.29 8.29
CA PHE A 394 -0.18 -14.20 7.38
C PHE A 394 0.68 -15.43 7.07
N ARG A 395 0.05 -16.59 6.93
CA ARG A 395 0.68 -17.81 6.41
C ARG A 395 -0.22 -18.52 5.41
N TRP A 396 0.39 -19.14 4.43
CA TRP A 396 -0.26 -19.93 3.40
C TRP A 396 0.04 -21.40 3.60
N ALA A 397 -0.99 -22.23 3.52
CA ALA A 397 -0.85 -23.68 3.60
C ALA A 397 -1.56 -24.31 2.40
N LYS A 398 -0.86 -25.20 1.69
CA LYS A 398 -1.42 -25.91 0.54
C LYS A 398 -2.22 -27.10 1.06
N ILE A 399 -3.48 -27.24 0.66
CA ILE A 399 -4.37 -28.30 1.16
C ILE A 399 -4.63 -29.39 0.12
N ASP A 400 -4.44 -29.08 -1.16
CA ASP A 400 -4.56 -30.03 -2.26
C ASP A 400 -3.60 -29.64 -3.39
N SER A 401 -3.15 -30.63 -4.17
CA SER A 401 -2.17 -30.46 -5.24
C SER A 401 -2.55 -31.21 -6.49
N SER A 402 -2.51 -30.53 -7.64
CA SER A 402 -2.78 -31.16 -8.95
C SER A 402 -1.80 -32.29 -9.30
N THR A 403 -0.62 -32.32 -8.65
CA THR A 403 0.39 -33.37 -8.80
C THR A 403 -0.06 -34.75 -8.30
N LEU A 404 -1.11 -34.81 -7.47
CA LEU A 404 -1.68 -36.06 -6.96
C LEU A 404 -2.54 -36.81 -7.99
N GLY A 405 -2.81 -36.21 -9.15
CA GLY A 405 -3.50 -36.84 -10.27
C GLY A 405 -4.95 -36.39 -10.45
N THR A 406 -5.72 -37.18 -11.19
CA THR A 406 -7.08 -36.81 -11.61
C THR A 406 -8.02 -36.63 -10.42
N GLY A 407 -8.72 -35.50 -10.37
CA GLY A 407 -9.65 -35.14 -9.28
C GLY A 407 -9.04 -34.17 -8.26
N HIS A 408 -7.74 -33.91 -8.32
CA HIS A 408 -7.05 -32.95 -7.46
C HIS A 408 -6.85 -31.60 -8.15
N THR A 409 -6.86 -30.52 -7.37
CA THR A 409 -6.63 -29.16 -7.86
C THR A 409 -5.77 -28.41 -6.86
N ASP A 410 -4.83 -27.59 -7.35
CA ASP A 410 -3.99 -26.78 -6.48
C ASP A 410 -4.84 -25.82 -5.65
N THR A 411 -4.96 -26.10 -4.36
CA THR A 411 -5.83 -25.36 -3.45
C THR A 411 -5.07 -24.96 -2.19
N TRP A 412 -5.24 -23.71 -1.79
CA TRP A 412 -4.57 -23.10 -0.66
C TRP A 412 -5.54 -22.53 0.35
N ASN A 413 -5.12 -22.48 1.59
CA ASN A 413 -5.78 -21.78 2.67
C ASN A 413 -4.86 -20.69 3.22
N LEU A 414 -5.44 -19.52 3.47
CA LEU A 414 -4.78 -18.41 4.12
C LEU A 414 -5.15 -18.40 5.60
N PHE A 415 -4.14 -18.18 6.44
CA PHE A 415 -4.29 -18.07 7.87
C PHE A 415 -3.71 -16.73 8.33
N TYR A 416 -4.31 -16.18 9.37
CA TYR A 416 -3.73 -15.06 10.12
C TYR A 416 -3.45 -15.49 11.56
N GLN A 417 -2.42 -14.90 12.15
CA GLN A 417 -2.07 -15.17 13.55
C GLN A 417 -3.04 -14.43 14.48
N VAL A 418 -3.69 -15.17 15.37
CA VAL A 418 -4.58 -14.62 16.40
C VAL A 418 -3.79 -14.29 17.66
N ASN A 419 -2.89 -15.16 18.09
CA ASN A 419 -2.12 -14.94 19.30
C ASN A 419 -0.74 -15.64 19.22
N PRO A 420 0.38 -14.89 19.14
CA PRO A 420 1.72 -15.49 19.08
C PRO A 420 2.13 -16.21 20.37
N GLY A 421 1.50 -15.89 21.51
CA GLY A 421 1.75 -16.50 22.81
C GLY A 421 0.73 -17.58 23.20
N ALA A 422 -0.08 -18.06 22.26
CA ALA A 422 -1.10 -19.07 22.54
C ALA A 422 -0.47 -20.38 23.04
N THR A 423 -1.05 -20.95 24.11
CA THR A 423 -0.65 -22.25 24.66
C THR A 423 -1.85 -23.18 24.84
N GLY A 424 -1.61 -24.49 24.82
CA GLY A 424 -2.66 -25.50 25.00
C GLY A 424 -3.78 -25.35 23.96
N THR A 425 -5.02 -25.22 24.43
CA THR A 425 -6.24 -25.10 23.60
C THR A 425 -6.52 -23.69 23.08
N GLN A 426 -5.69 -22.69 23.41
CA GLN A 426 -5.86 -21.33 22.91
C GLN A 426 -5.62 -21.30 21.39
N VAL A 427 -6.42 -20.52 20.66
CA VAL A 427 -6.25 -20.38 19.21
C VAL A 427 -5.00 -19.55 18.91
N ALA A 428 -4.05 -20.15 18.20
CA ALA A 428 -2.82 -19.51 17.74
C ALA A 428 -3.00 -18.90 16.34
N TRP A 429 -3.60 -19.66 15.42
CA TRP A 429 -3.85 -19.25 14.04
C TRP A 429 -5.29 -19.52 13.64
N GLN A 430 -5.84 -18.64 12.81
CA GLN A 430 -7.21 -18.72 12.31
C GLN A 430 -7.19 -18.70 10.78
N ASN A 431 -7.86 -19.68 10.19
CA ASN A 431 -8.14 -19.74 8.76
C ASN A 431 -9.12 -18.63 8.38
N VAL A 432 -8.91 -18.01 7.22
CA VAL A 432 -9.84 -17.01 6.66
C VAL A 432 -11.14 -17.63 6.11
N ASN A 433 -11.28 -18.96 6.23
CA ASN A 433 -12.42 -19.76 5.83
C ASN A 433 -12.76 -19.65 4.34
N THR A 434 -11.74 -19.63 3.49
CA THR A 434 -11.90 -19.58 2.02
C THR A 434 -10.84 -20.44 1.36
N ASN A 435 -11.27 -21.27 0.40
CA ASN A 435 -10.38 -22.04 -0.46
C ASN A 435 -9.94 -21.20 -1.65
N PHE A 436 -8.62 -21.09 -1.85
CA PHE A 436 -8.02 -20.41 -2.98
C PHE A 436 -7.50 -21.46 -3.96
N SER A 437 -8.29 -21.77 -4.99
CA SER A 437 -7.95 -22.78 -6.00
C SER A 437 -7.35 -22.13 -7.25
N PHE A 438 -6.41 -22.83 -7.88
CA PHE A 438 -5.70 -22.38 -9.08
C PHE A 438 -5.89 -23.39 -10.21
N ASN A 439 -5.99 -22.89 -11.44
CA ASN A 439 -6.05 -23.72 -12.64
C ASN A 439 -4.63 -24.11 -13.10
N SER A 440 -4.54 -24.92 -14.17
CA SER A 440 -3.27 -25.37 -14.74
C SER A 440 -2.40 -24.26 -15.33
N THR A 441 -2.93 -23.05 -15.54
CA THR A 441 -2.16 -21.88 -15.99
C THR A 441 -1.64 -21.03 -14.83
N GLY A 442 -1.84 -21.45 -13.58
CA GLY A 442 -1.40 -20.71 -12.39
C GLY A 442 -2.31 -19.55 -12.02
N GLN A 443 -3.48 -19.42 -12.68
CA GLN A 443 -4.45 -18.38 -12.39
C GLN A 443 -5.48 -18.87 -11.38
N MET A 444 -5.87 -17.98 -10.46
CA MET A 444 -6.91 -18.27 -9.48
C MET A 444 -8.27 -18.50 -10.15
N ASN A 445 -8.93 -19.60 -9.80
CA ASN A 445 -10.25 -19.95 -10.29
C ASN A 445 -11.08 -20.67 -9.22
N PRO A 446 -12.25 -20.14 -8.80
CA PRO A 446 -12.84 -18.87 -9.22
C PRO A 446 -12.03 -17.65 -8.75
N VAL A 447 -12.12 -16.54 -9.48
CA VAL A 447 -11.42 -15.30 -9.09
C VAL A 447 -12.05 -14.70 -7.84
N ILE A 448 -11.24 -14.55 -6.78
CA ILE A 448 -11.64 -13.87 -5.54
C ILE A 448 -10.97 -12.50 -5.51
N GLY A 449 -11.71 -11.44 -5.85
CA GLY A 449 -11.18 -10.07 -5.86
C GLY A 449 -11.01 -9.46 -4.46
N GLN A 450 -11.85 -9.85 -3.51
CA GLN A 450 -11.81 -9.39 -2.12
C GLN A 450 -12.46 -10.41 -1.18
N LEU A 451 -12.07 -10.38 0.08
CA LEU A 451 -12.59 -11.19 1.19
C LEU A 451 -12.72 -10.32 2.43
N THR A 452 -13.82 -10.43 3.17
CA THR A 452 -13.97 -9.71 4.45
C THR A 452 -13.65 -10.63 5.62
N LEU A 453 -12.62 -10.27 6.37
CA LEU A 453 -12.30 -10.90 7.66
C LEU A 453 -13.22 -10.29 8.71
N SER A 454 -14.18 -11.08 9.19
CA SER A 454 -15.14 -10.63 10.20
C SER A 454 -14.53 -10.69 11.60
N ASN A 455 -14.67 -9.62 12.38
CA ASN A 455 -14.17 -9.52 13.75
C ASN A 455 -12.70 -9.94 13.91
N LEU A 456 -11.83 -9.48 13.00
CA LEU A 456 -10.40 -9.74 13.05
C LEU A 456 -9.85 -9.30 14.42
N THR A 457 -9.32 -10.26 15.17
CA THR A 457 -8.78 -10.02 16.51
C THR A 457 -7.39 -10.63 16.58
N VAL A 458 -6.42 -9.83 17.02
CA VAL A 458 -5.01 -10.25 17.14
C VAL A 458 -4.48 -9.78 18.48
N SER A 459 -3.90 -10.69 19.25
CA SER A 459 -3.38 -10.48 20.61
C SER A 459 -4.37 -9.80 21.57
N GLY A 460 -5.67 -10.08 21.41
CA GLY A 460 -6.75 -9.50 22.20
C GLY A 460 -7.24 -8.12 21.74
N VAL A 461 -6.60 -7.52 20.73
CA VAL A 461 -7.05 -6.26 20.12
C VAL A 461 -7.97 -6.56 18.94
N SER A 462 -9.18 -6.00 18.96
CA SER A 462 -10.17 -6.17 17.89
C SER A 462 -10.04 -5.07 16.84
N LEU A 463 -9.76 -5.46 15.60
CA LEU A 463 -9.71 -4.58 14.44
C LEU A 463 -11.09 -4.45 13.77
N GLY A 464 -12.10 -5.21 14.22
CA GLY A 464 -13.42 -5.25 13.61
C GLY A 464 -13.41 -5.96 12.25
N ASN A 465 -14.21 -5.48 11.30
CA ASN A 465 -14.28 -6.06 9.96
C ASN A 465 -13.22 -5.45 9.05
N VAL A 466 -12.32 -6.28 8.53
CA VAL A 466 -11.23 -5.84 7.64
C VAL A 466 -11.36 -6.54 6.29
N THR A 467 -11.41 -5.76 5.21
CA THR A 467 -11.46 -6.29 3.85
C THR A 467 -10.06 -6.56 3.32
N MET A 468 -9.74 -7.82 3.07
CA MET A 468 -8.60 -8.21 2.26
C MET A 468 -8.93 -8.04 0.77
N SER A 469 -8.21 -7.16 0.10
CA SER A 469 -8.37 -6.87 -1.32
C SER A 469 -7.22 -7.48 -2.10
N PHE A 470 -7.51 -8.48 -2.92
CA PHE A 470 -6.54 -9.09 -3.82
C PHE A 470 -6.53 -8.39 -5.18
N GLY A 471 -7.69 -7.90 -5.64
CA GLY A 471 -7.88 -7.41 -7.00
C GLY A 471 -7.93 -8.55 -8.02
N THR A 472 -8.30 -8.24 -9.26
CA THR A 472 -8.43 -9.23 -10.34
C THR A 472 -7.04 -9.80 -10.68
N GLY A 473 -6.83 -11.09 -10.38
CA GLY A 473 -5.55 -11.77 -10.62
C GLY A 473 -4.40 -11.34 -9.70
N GLY A 474 -4.70 -10.71 -8.56
CA GLY A 474 -3.66 -10.31 -7.60
C GLY A 474 -3.01 -11.46 -6.84
N LEU A 475 -3.60 -12.66 -6.93
CA LEU A 475 -3.03 -13.90 -6.44
C LEU A 475 -2.82 -14.85 -7.62
N THR A 476 -1.59 -15.34 -7.77
CA THR A 476 -1.19 -16.32 -8.79
C THR A 476 -0.44 -17.49 -8.16
N GLN A 477 -0.25 -18.55 -8.92
CA GLN A 477 0.58 -19.67 -8.52
C GLN A 477 1.56 -20.04 -9.63
N PHE A 478 2.86 -19.92 -9.34
CA PHE A 478 3.93 -20.30 -10.26
C PHE A 478 5.07 -20.96 -9.51
N ALA A 479 5.93 -21.69 -10.22
CA ALA A 479 7.11 -22.30 -9.61
C ALA A 479 8.04 -21.23 -9.02
N ASP A 480 8.53 -21.49 -7.82
CA ASP A 480 9.54 -20.68 -7.13
C ASP A 480 10.66 -21.62 -6.68
N THR A 481 11.92 -21.26 -6.95
CA THR A 481 13.08 -22.12 -6.65
C THR A 481 13.23 -22.42 -5.16
N ASN A 482 12.74 -21.52 -4.30
CA ASN A 482 12.83 -21.65 -2.85
C ASN A 482 11.50 -22.08 -2.22
N GLY A 483 10.46 -22.35 -3.02
CA GLY A 483 9.13 -22.74 -2.53
C GLY A 483 8.42 -21.68 -1.68
N ASN A 484 8.80 -20.41 -1.80
CA ASN A 484 8.28 -19.33 -0.97
C ASN A 484 7.08 -18.61 -1.61
N VAL A 485 6.30 -17.88 -0.79
CA VAL A 485 5.34 -16.89 -1.30
C VAL A 485 6.10 -15.60 -1.62
N GLN A 486 5.98 -15.14 -2.86
CA GLN A 486 6.48 -13.84 -3.27
C GLN A 486 5.37 -12.80 -3.06
N VAL A 487 5.46 -12.03 -1.98
CA VAL A 487 4.47 -10.99 -1.65
C VAL A 487 4.84 -9.70 -2.39
N ASN A 488 4.11 -9.39 -3.46
CA ASN A 488 4.35 -8.20 -4.28
C ASN A 488 3.72 -6.94 -3.69
N GLN A 489 2.62 -7.08 -2.95
CA GLN A 489 1.95 -5.96 -2.28
C GLN A 489 1.35 -6.42 -0.95
N LEU A 490 1.68 -5.72 0.12
CA LEU A 490 1.07 -5.90 1.44
C LEU A 490 0.96 -4.53 2.12
N GLN A 491 -0.16 -3.85 1.91
CA GLN A 491 -0.40 -2.49 2.38
C GLN A 491 -1.76 -2.38 3.06
N GLN A 492 -1.86 -1.48 4.03
CA GLN A 492 -3.09 -1.25 4.79
C GLN A 492 -3.37 0.26 4.93
N ASP A 493 -4.61 0.63 5.19
CA ASP A 493 -5.10 2.01 5.13
C ASP A 493 -5.09 2.79 6.47
N GLY A 494 -5.09 2.08 7.60
CA GLY A 494 -5.09 2.64 8.95
C GLY A 494 -3.76 3.27 9.40
N TYR A 495 -3.84 4.07 10.47
CA TYR A 495 -2.70 4.75 11.07
C TYR A 495 -3.02 5.24 12.49
N ALA A 496 -1.97 5.36 13.32
CA ALA A 496 -2.05 5.98 14.63
C ALA A 496 -2.29 7.49 14.52
N ALA A 497 -2.81 8.09 15.59
CA ALA A 497 -2.97 9.54 15.67
C ALA A 497 -1.60 10.25 15.54
N GLY A 498 -1.60 11.43 14.93
CA GLY A 498 -0.40 12.23 14.68
C GLY A 498 -0.56 13.68 15.08
N GLN A 499 0.52 14.31 15.53
CA GLN A 499 0.59 15.76 15.73
C GLN A 499 1.27 16.41 14.53
N LEU A 500 0.81 17.59 14.11
CA LEU A 500 1.45 18.37 13.05
C LEU A 500 2.88 18.76 13.46
N VAL A 501 3.86 18.39 12.66
CA VAL A 501 5.29 18.67 12.88
C VAL A 501 5.74 19.88 12.08
N SER A 502 5.36 19.94 10.80
CA SER A 502 5.77 21.02 9.90
C SER A 502 4.74 21.25 8.80
N VAL A 503 4.74 22.46 8.25
CA VAL A 503 3.94 22.83 7.08
C VAL A 503 4.88 23.13 5.90
N SER A 504 4.52 22.67 4.72
CA SER A 504 5.21 22.98 3.46
C SER A 504 4.20 23.32 2.37
N VAL A 505 4.67 23.91 1.28
CA VAL A 505 3.83 24.19 0.11
C VAL A 505 4.39 23.45 -1.09
N SER A 506 3.53 22.70 -1.78
CA SER A 506 3.88 21.94 -2.99
C SER A 506 3.90 22.84 -4.24
N ASN A 507 4.47 22.33 -5.33
CA ASN A 507 4.44 23.01 -6.63
C ASN A 507 3.07 23.00 -7.33
N GLU A 508 2.05 22.43 -6.67
CA GLU A 508 0.66 22.50 -7.11
C GLU A 508 -0.12 23.57 -6.34
N GLY A 509 0.56 24.32 -5.44
CA GLY A 509 -0.10 25.29 -4.58
C GLY A 509 -0.86 24.66 -3.41
N ARG A 510 -0.63 23.38 -3.12
CA ARG A 510 -1.20 22.73 -1.92
C ARG A 510 -0.31 22.96 -0.72
N VAL A 511 -0.93 23.31 0.40
CA VAL A 511 -0.30 23.39 1.71
C VAL A 511 -0.36 21.99 2.33
N VAL A 512 0.81 21.39 2.55
CA VAL A 512 0.96 20.03 3.05
C VAL A 512 1.43 20.06 4.50
N GLY A 513 0.73 19.35 5.38
CA GLY A 513 1.14 19.10 6.76
C GLY A 513 1.88 17.78 6.86
N SER A 514 3.08 17.79 7.44
CA SER A 514 3.80 16.58 7.85
C SER A 514 3.47 16.27 9.31
N TYR A 515 3.01 15.06 9.60
CA TYR A 515 2.61 14.63 10.94
C TYR A 515 3.62 13.67 11.59
N SER A 516 3.60 13.59 12.92
CA SER A 516 4.50 12.76 13.72
C SER A 516 4.36 11.25 13.45
N ASN A 517 3.24 10.82 12.89
CA ASN A 517 3.00 9.44 12.45
C ASN A 517 3.57 9.16 11.04
N GLY A 518 4.33 10.10 10.47
CA GLY A 518 5.00 9.97 9.17
C GLY A 518 4.11 10.22 7.95
N ARG A 519 2.85 10.64 8.14
CA ARG A 519 1.95 10.98 7.03
C ARG A 519 2.08 12.44 6.61
N ASN A 520 1.92 12.65 5.31
CA ASN A 520 1.75 13.95 4.67
C ASN A 520 0.29 14.08 4.24
N ILE A 521 -0.39 15.13 4.69
CA ILE A 521 -1.79 15.40 4.37
C ILE A 521 -1.90 16.78 3.75
N ASP A 522 -2.65 16.88 2.66
CA ASP A 522 -2.99 18.16 2.04
C ASP A 522 -4.04 18.87 2.89
N LEU A 523 -3.70 20.03 3.43
CA LEU A 523 -4.54 20.79 4.37
C LEU A 523 -5.33 21.89 3.69
N ALA A 524 -4.75 22.52 2.67
CA ALA A 524 -5.36 23.63 1.96
C ALA A 524 -4.80 23.78 0.54
N GLU A 525 -5.54 24.47 -0.31
CA GLU A 525 -5.11 24.91 -1.63
C GLU A 525 -5.01 26.44 -1.65
N VAL A 526 -3.85 26.95 -2.06
CA VAL A 526 -3.63 28.38 -2.23
C VAL A 526 -4.18 28.80 -3.59
N SER A 527 -5.21 29.64 -3.57
CA SER A 527 -5.80 30.16 -4.81
C SER A 527 -5.05 31.37 -5.33
N VAL A 528 -4.76 31.38 -6.62
CA VAL A 528 -4.21 32.53 -7.34
C VAL A 528 -5.36 33.40 -7.85
N ALA A 529 -5.31 34.70 -7.56
CA ALA A 529 -6.27 35.70 -8.00
C ALA A 529 -5.75 36.49 -9.21
N THR A 530 -6.50 36.55 -10.31
CA THR A 530 -6.19 37.42 -11.45
C THR A 530 -7.20 38.56 -11.56
N PHE A 531 -6.82 39.59 -12.34
CA PHE A 531 -7.61 40.79 -12.55
C PHE A 531 -7.56 41.19 -14.02
N ASN A 532 -8.68 41.62 -14.58
CA ASN A 532 -8.70 42.16 -15.95
C ASN A 532 -7.81 43.41 -16.07
N GLY A 533 -7.80 44.24 -15.04
CA GLY A 533 -7.00 45.47 -14.96
C GLY A 533 -5.93 45.41 -13.86
N ALA A 534 -5.04 44.43 -13.88
CA ALA A 534 -4.02 44.26 -12.82
C ALA A 534 -3.11 45.48 -12.58
N ASN A 535 -2.89 46.34 -13.59
CA ASN A 535 -2.12 47.57 -13.46
C ASN A 535 -2.92 48.74 -12.85
N PHE A 536 -4.24 48.60 -12.68
CA PHE A 536 -5.10 49.59 -12.03
C PHE A 536 -5.35 49.30 -10.55
N LEU A 537 -4.76 48.23 -10.02
CA LEU A 537 -4.77 47.93 -8.61
C LEU A 537 -4.08 49.04 -7.81
N LYS A 538 -4.72 49.46 -6.73
CA LYS A 538 -4.17 50.48 -5.82
C LYS A 538 -3.09 49.83 -4.96
N ARG A 539 -1.90 50.43 -4.93
CA ARG A 539 -0.82 50.00 -4.06
C ARG A 539 -1.09 50.38 -2.61
N ILE A 540 -0.73 49.49 -1.71
CA ILE A 540 -0.72 49.70 -0.27
C ILE A 540 0.61 49.21 0.31
N ASP A 541 0.85 49.55 1.57
CA ASP A 541 2.12 49.26 2.23
C ASP A 541 2.43 47.76 2.29
N GLY A 542 3.72 47.42 2.18
CA GLY A 542 4.20 46.05 2.31
C GLY A 542 4.15 45.22 1.02
N GLY A 543 4.00 45.85 -0.15
CA GLY A 543 3.94 45.15 -1.44
C GLY A 543 2.61 44.45 -1.68
N ALA A 544 1.55 44.95 -1.05
CA ALA A 544 0.19 44.50 -1.26
C ALA A 544 -0.59 45.50 -2.13
N PHE A 545 -1.74 45.04 -2.61
CA PHE A 545 -2.60 45.71 -3.57
C PHE A 545 -4.05 45.59 -3.12
N GLU A 546 -4.82 46.63 -3.40
CA GLU A 546 -6.25 46.74 -3.14
C GLU A 546 -6.99 46.90 -4.47
N VAL A 547 -8.17 46.30 -4.56
CA VAL A 547 -9.04 46.35 -5.75
C VAL A 547 -9.61 47.76 -5.94
N THR A 548 -9.69 48.19 -7.19
CA THR A 548 -10.30 49.44 -7.62
C THR A 548 -11.45 49.15 -8.58
N ASN A 549 -12.28 50.15 -8.86
CA ASN A 549 -13.35 50.00 -9.85
C ASN A 549 -12.77 49.71 -11.25
N GLU A 550 -11.60 50.26 -11.55
CA GLU A 550 -10.89 50.11 -12.82
C GLU A 550 -10.17 48.76 -12.96
N SER A 551 -9.71 48.14 -11.85
CA SER A 551 -9.08 46.82 -11.90
C SER A 551 -10.08 45.69 -12.18
N GLY A 552 -11.34 45.90 -11.79
CA GLY A 552 -12.37 44.87 -11.72
C GLY A 552 -12.19 43.94 -10.52
N GLU A 553 -13.14 43.03 -10.34
CA GLU A 553 -13.14 42.05 -9.26
C GLU A 553 -12.06 40.96 -9.45
N ALA A 554 -11.70 40.29 -8.34
CA ALA A 554 -10.75 39.19 -8.36
C ALA A 554 -11.36 37.93 -8.98
N LEU A 555 -10.63 37.32 -9.92
CA LEU A 555 -10.98 36.06 -10.55
C LEU A 555 -10.07 34.95 -9.99
N PHE A 556 -10.66 33.99 -9.29
CA PHE A 556 -9.92 32.85 -8.74
C PHE A 556 -9.90 31.66 -9.70
N GLY A 557 -8.82 30.87 -9.65
CA GLY A 557 -8.71 29.61 -10.41
C GLY A 557 -8.31 29.77 -11.88
N LYS A 558 -8.08 30.99 -12.36
CA LYS A 558 -7.45 31.30 -13.64
C LYS A 558 -6.20 32.13 -13.37
N GLY A 559 -5.01 31.61 -13.67
CA GLY A 559 -3.76 32.30 -13.40
C GLY A 559 -2.51 31.45 -13.60
N GLY A 560 -1.39 31.95 -13.10
CA GLY A 560 -0.10 31.30 -13.05
C GLY A 560 -0.06 30.11 -12.09
N SER A 561 1.01 29.33 -12.16
CA SER A 561 1.24 28.20 -11.25
C SER A 561 2.04 28.63 -10.03
N ILE A 562 1.85 27.93 -8.90
CA ILE A 562 2.61 28.19 -7.67
C ILE A 562 3.85 27.30 -7.65
N SER A 563 5.02 27.88 -7.36
CA SER A 563 6.23 27.14 -7.07
C SER A 563 6.48 27.17 -5.56
N GLY A 564 6.51 26.00 -4.93
CA GLY A 564 6.85 25.86 -3.52
C GLY A 564 8.34 26.08 -3.26
N SER A 565 8.70 26.33 -2.01
CA SER A 565 10.08 26.60 -1.56
C SER A 565 10.82 27.59 -2.47
N SER A 566 10.14 28.66 -2.89
CA SER A 566 10.65 29.63 -3.85
C SER A 566 10.19 31.05 -3.51
N LEU A 567 10.92 32.07 -3.95
CA LEU A 567 10.55 33.48 -3.82
C LEU A 567 10.72 34.21 -5.15
N GLU A 568 9.81 35.12 -5.43
CA GLU A 568 9.94 36.05 -6.54
C GLU A 568 10.83 37.24 -6.14
N SER A 569 11.82 37.57 -6.96
CA SER A 569 12.65 38.77 -6.80
C SER A 569 11.92 40.02 -7.29
N SER A 570 12.47 41.20 -7.01
CA SER A 570 12.02 42.44 -7.67
C SER A 570 12.12 42.30 -9.19
N ASN A 571 11.16 42.87 -9.93
CA ASN A 571 11.25 42.96 -11.39
C ASN A 571 12.05 44.19 -11.85
N THR A 572 12.67 44.93 -10.92
CA THR A 572 13.57 46.03 -11.22
C THR A 572 14.95 45.52 -11.61
N ASP A 573 15.42 45.87 -12.81
CA ASP A 573 16.82 45.74 -13.20
C ASP A 573 17.59 47.03 -12.89
N ILE A 574 18.60 46.92 -12.02
CA ILE A 574 19.41 48.05 -11.56
C ILE A 574 20.17 48.71 -12.72
N ALA A 575 20.65 47.94 -13.70
CA ALA A 575 21.41 48.50 -14.82
C ALA A 575 20.53 49.38 -15.73
N ASP A 576 19.31 48.92 -16.00
CA ASP A 576 18.31 49.67 -16.76
C ASP A 576 17.88 50.94 -16.02
N GLU A 577 17.61 50.84 -14.72
CA GLU A 577 17.20 52.00 -13.92
C GLU A 577 18.31 53.05 -13.79
N PHE A 578 19.59 52.66 -13.66
CA PHE A 578 20.70 53.61 -13.70
C PHE A 578 20.84 54.29 -15.07
N THR A 579 20.62 53.56 -16.16
CA THR A 579 20.63 54.15 -17.50
C THR A 579 19.52 55.17 -17.67
N LYS A 580 18.28 54.82 -17.24
CA LYS A 580 17.14 55.76 -17.20
C LYS A 580 17.47 56.98 -16.35
N LEU A 581 18.06 56.79 -15.16
CA LEU A 581 18.45 57.87 -14.26
C LEU A 581 19.42 58.86 -14.94
N ILE A 582 20.45 58.37 -15.63
CA ILE A 582 21.40 59.23 -16.35
C ILE A 582 20.69 60.03 -17.45
N VAL A 583 19.81 59.39 -18.23
CA VAL A 583 19.06 60.05 -19.31
C VAL A 583 18.11 61.12 -18.76
N THR A 584 17.36 60.79 -17.70
CA THR A 584 16.43 61.74 -17.06
C THR A 584 17.17 62.91 -16.41
N GLN A 585 18.34 62.68 -15.80
CA GLN A 585 19.19 63.76 -15.27
C GLN A 585 19.72 64.67 -16.37
N GLN A 586 20.16 64.12 -17.51
CA GLN A 586 20.57 64.91 -18.66
C GLN A 586 19.41 65.75 -19.22
N ALA A 587 18.20 65.17 -19.32
CA ALA A 587 17.01 65.89 -19.74
C ALA A 587 16.61 67.00 -18.75
N TYR A 588 16.73 66.75 -17.45
CA TYR A 588 16.51 67.76 -16.40
C TYR A 588 17.51 68.92 -16.54
N SER A 589 18.82 68.63 -16.70
CA SER A 589 19.87 69.63 -16.91
C SER A 589 19.69 70.44 -18.20
N ALA A 590 19.20 69.81 -19.28
CA ALA A 590 18.87 70.49 -20.52
C ALA A 590 17.74 71.51 -20.30
N ASN A 591 16.68 71.15 -19.60
CA ASN A 591 15.57 72.05 -19.28
C ASN A 591 16.02 73.21 -18.37
N THR A 592 16.91 72.98 -17.41
CA THR A 592 17.46 74.08 -16.59
C THR A 592 18.30 75.04 -17.43
N LYS A 593 19.04 74.55 -18.43
CA LYS A 593 19.82 75.42 -19.35
C LYS A 593 18.90 76.34 -20.15
N VAL A 594 17.76 75.84 -20.65
CA VAL A 594 16.78 76.69 -21.37
C VAL A 594 16.28 77.82 -20.48
N ILE A 595 16.00 77.55 -19.20
CA ILE A 595 15.59 78.58 -18.23
C ILE A 595 16.72 79.60 -18.01
N THR A 596 17.98 79.16 -17.88
CA THR A 596 19.10 80.09 -17.72
C THR A 596 19.27 81.00 -18.94
N THR A 597 19.19 80.44 -20.16
CA THR A 597 19.29 81.22 -21.40
C THR A 597 18.12 82.19 -21.55
N ALA A 598 16.90 81.75 -21.24
CA ALA A 598 15.72 82.62 -21.24
C ALA A 598 15.86 83.75 -20.22
N ASN A 599 16.38 83.48 -19.02
CA ASN A 599 16.64 84.49 -18.00
C ASN A 599 17.69 85.50 -18.46
N THR A 600 18.79 85.05 -19.09
CA THR A 600 19.79 85.95 -19.69
C THR A 600 19.16 86.85 -20.76
N MET A 601 18.33 86.31 -21.66
CA MET A 601 17.64 87.11 -22.68
C MET A 601 16.67 88.14 -22.07
N VAL A 602 15.98 87.80 -20.98
CA VAL A 602 15.13 88.76 -20.24
C VAL A 602 15.97 89.84 -19.57
N GLN A 603 17.12 89.48 -18.98
CA GLN A 603 18.04 90.45 -18.39
C GLN A 603 18.63 91.39 -19.45
N ASP A 604 19.02 90.87 -20.62
CA ASP A 604 19.50 91.67 -21.74
C ASP A 604 18.42 92.63 -22.25
N LEU A 605 17.17 92.15 -22.38
CA LEU A 605 16.03 93.00 -22.74
C LEU A 605 15.81 94.12 -21.71
N LEU A 606 15.86 93.80 -20.41
CA LEU A 606 15.72 94.80 -19.34
C LEU A 606 16.85 95.82 -19.35
N ASN A 607 18.07 95.41 -19.68
CA ASN A 607 19.22 96.30 -19.83
C ASN A 607 19.12 97.21 -21.07
N VAL A 608 18.44 96.77 -22.14
CA VAL A 608 18.15 97.59 -23.33
C VAL A 608 17.07 98.66 -23.04
N MET A 609 16.20 98.43 -22.06
CA MET A 609 15.19 99.42 -21.63
C MET A 609 15.72 100.46 -20.63
N ARG A 610 16.93 100.28 -20.09
CA ARG A 610 17.64 101.29 -19.29
C ARG A 610 18.46 102.20 -20.19
#